data_AF-A0A5C1A793-F1
#
_entry.id   AF-A0A5C1A793-F1
#
_cell.length_a   1.000
_cell.length_b   1.000
_cell.length_c   1.000
_cell.angle_alpha   90.00
_cell.angle_beta   90.00
_cell.angle_gamma   90.00
#
_symmetry.space_group_name_H-M   'P 1'
#
loop_
_entity.id
_entity.type
_entity.pdbx_description
1 polymer ?
#
loop_
_entity_poly.entity_id
_entity_poly.type
_entity_poly.pdbx_seq_one_letter_code
_entity_poly.pdbx_strand_id
1 'polypeptide(L)'
;MSYYRGILLAGRFRTQFELNRMFDDGQRNTLIATLVGLSNQSVSHYQAMNVWDLCGVGAARTFLRETKGRTDAELQAMTDDDVRNTLIVAMHAQTGTPVPTLQGMTDLNLALLGLGSDRSFIRGALLVGRFRTMAELLAMSAEDQRNTLIVTLAGLSNQPVSHYQAMSDQTLGGAGAALVFLREAKIRDDAALKAMSDDDVRNTMIVEAQQQTNTDEPVDFFQGLDNLDIIQIVLGADALVLH
;
A
#
# COMPACT_ATOMS: atom_id res chain seq x y z
N MET A 1 10.76 10.63 8.90
CA MET A 1 9.84 10.34 7.77
C MET A 1 8.40 10.39 8.27
N SER A 2 7.45 10.82 7.44
CA SER A 2 6.06 11.04 7.83
C SER A 2 5.16 9.89 7.38
N TYR A 3 4.64 9.12 8.33
CA TYR A 3 3.64 8.05 8.10
C TYR A 3 2.37 8.56 7.38
N TYR A 4 2.07 9.86 7.47
CA TYR A 4 0.96 10.48 6.75
C TYR A 4 1.13 10.39 5.24
N ARG A 5 2.38 10.50 4.77
CA ARG A 5 2.73 10.46 3.35
C ARG A 5 2.26 9.18 2.70
N GLY A 6 2.58 8.04 3.31
CA GLY A 6 2.23 6.72 2.78
C GLY A 6 0.73 6.54 2.62
N ILE A 7 -0.06 7.01 3.59
CA ILE A 7 -1.52 6.94 3.53
C ILE A 7 -2.07 7.87 2.45
N LEU A 8 -1.55 9.10 2.36
CA LEU A 8 -1.94 10.06 1.33
C LEU A 8 -1.62 9.56 -0.09
N LEU A 9 -0.49 8.87 -0.25
CA LEU A 9 -0.08 8.28 -1.52
C LEU A 9 -0.89 7.02 -1.85
N ALA A 10 -0.97 6.06 -0.92
CA ALA A 10 -1.68 4.80 -1.11
C ALA A 10 -3.18 5.01 -1.35
N GLY A 11 -3.79 5.99 -0.67
CA GLY A 11 -5.18 6.39 -0.87
C GLY A 11 -5.41 7.31 -2.05
N ARG A 12 -4.35 7.66 -2.80
CA ARG A 12 -4.39 8.55 -3.97
C ARG A 12 -4.99 9.92 -3.64
N PHE A 13 -4.85 10.35 -2.39
CA PHE A 13 -5.31 11.65 -1.92
C PHE A 13 -4.35 12.76 -2.37
N ARG A 14 -3.06 12.42 -2.52
CA ARG A 14 -2.03 13.28 -3.10
C ARG A 14 -1.12 12.46 -4.00
N THR A 15 -0.63 13.11 -5.03
CA THR A 15 0.43 12.60 -5.90
C THR A 15 1.79 12.72 -5.23
N GLN A 16 2.74 11.95 -5.75
CA GLN A 16 4.13 12.02 -5.33
C GLN A 16 4.71 13.45 -5.41
N PHE A 17 4.40 14.15 -6.51
CA PHE A 17 4.86 15.50 -6.76
C PHE A 17 4.28 16.54 -5.78
N GLU A 18 3.01 16.38 -5.39
CA GLU A 18 2.39 17.24 -4.37
C GLU A 18 3.03 17.00 -3.00
N LEU A 19 3.20 15.73 -2.62
CA LEU A 19 3.77 15.37 -1.31
C LEU A 19 5.23 15.83 -1.17
N ASN A 20 6.02 15.86 -2.24
CA ASN A 20 7.38 16.42 -2.23
C ASN A 20 7.45 17.91 -1.90
N ARG A 21 6.33 18.63 -1.98
CA ARG A 21 6.22 20.06 -1.67
C ARG A 21 5.57 20.33 -0.33
N MET A 22 5.20 19.28 0.40
CA MET A 22 4.49 19.38 1.66
C MET A 22 5.41 19.03 2.82
N PHE A 23 5.55 19.95 3.77
CA PHE A 23 6.14 19.67 5.09
C PHE A 23 5.24 18.72 5.90
N ASP A 24 5.80 18.07 6.92
CA ASP A 24 5.10 17.08 7.76
C ASP A 24 3.78 17.60 8.34
N ASP A 25 3.73 18.82 8.87
CA ASP A 25 2.48 19.43 9.37
C ASP A 25 1.45 19.64 8.26
N GLY A 26 1.91 19.96 7.04
CA GLY A 26 1.06 20.05 5.86
C GLY A 26 0.47 18.69 5.47
N GLN A 27 1.27 17.62 5.56
CA GLN A 27 0.82 16.25 5.31
C GLN A 27 -0.17 15.79 6.41
N ARG A 28 0.12 16.06 7.68
CA ARG A 28 -0.78 15.77 8.80
C ARG A 28 -2.14 16.45 8.62
N ASN A 29 -2.15 17.76 8.38
CA ASN A 29 -3.37 18.53 8.20
C ASN A 29 -4.16 18.07 6.97
N THR A 30 -3.45 17.68 5.91
CA THR A 30 -4.09 17.11 4.72
C THR A 30 -4.73 15.76 5.01
N LEU A 31 -4.06 14.88 5.74
CA LEU A 31 -4.64 13.61 6.16
C LEU A 31 -5.88 13.84 7.03
N ILE A 32 -5.82 14.76 8.00
CA ILE A 32 -6.98 15.13 8.82
C ILE A 32 -8.15 15.57 7.94
N ALA A 33 -7.92 16.50 7.00
CA ALA A 33 -8.98 16.98 6.10
C ALA A 33 -9.57 15.86 5.24
N THR A 34 -8.72 14.95 4.74
CA THR A 34 -9.17 13.76 4.01
C THR A 34 -10.05 12.86 4.88
N LEU A 35 -9.64 12.56 6.12
CA LEU A 35 -10.40 11.69 7.00
C LEU A 35 -11.75 12.29 7.39
N VAL A 36 -11.79 13.59 7.67
CA VAL A 36 -13.06 14.31 7.88
C VAL A 36 -13.98 14.21 6.66
N GLY A 37 -13.42 14.36 5.46
CA GLY A 37 -14.20 14.20 4.22
C GLY A 37 -14.70 12.78 4.00
N LEU A 38 -14.07 11.78 4.60
CA LEU A 38 -14.44 10.38 4.47
C LEU A 38 -15.25 9.85 5.66
N SER A 39 -15.41 10.57 6.77
CA SER A 39 -16.03 10.04 7.99
C SER A 39 -17.13 10.95 8.55
N ASN A 40 -17.83 10.46 9.58
CA ASN A 40 -18.77 11.26 10.38
C ASN A 40 -18.08 11.99 11.54
N GLN A 41 -16.75 11.96 11.62
CA GLN A 41 -15.98 12.50 12.73
C GLN A 41 -15.57 13.95 12.48
N SER A 42 -15.36 14.69 13.57
CA SER A 42 -14.99 16.10 13.52
C SER A 42 -13.49 16.31 13.26
N VAL A 43 -13.12 17.51 12.81
CA VAL A 43 -11.70 17.94 12.73
C VAL A 43 -11.03 17.83 14.11
N SER A 44 -11.71 18.24 15.18
CA SER A 44 -11.18 18.18 16.55
C SER A 44 -10.88 16.77 17.02
N HIS A 45 -11.67 15.78 16.58
CA HIS A 45 -11.44 14.36 16.87
C HIS A 45 -10.09 13.90 16.31
N TYR A 46 -9.84 14.12 15.01
CA TYR A 46 -8.59 13.73 14.37
C TYR A 46 -7.38 14.58 14.81
N GLN A 47 -7.59 15.85 15.15
CA GLN A 47 -6.53 16.70 15.70
C GLN A 47 -6.02 16.20 17.06
N ALA A 48 -6.90 15.62 17.88
CA ALA A 48 -6.56 15.08 19.20
C ALA A 48 -5.76 13.77 19.14
N MET A 49 -5.75 13.07 18.01
CA MET A 49 -5.02 11.81 17.84
C MET A 49 -3.51 12.04 17.77
N ASN A 50 -2.72 11.12 18.34
CA ASN A 50 -1.29 11.07 18.08
C ASN A 50 -1.00 10.61 16.63
N VAL A 51 0.27 10.56 16.24
CA VAL A 51 0.67 10.16 14.87
C VAL A 51 0.20 8.75 14.54
N TRP A 52 0.37 7.80 15.45
CA TRP A 52 0.08 6.39 15.24
C TRP A 52 -1.41 6.12 15.08
N ASP A 53 -2.24 6.71 15.94
CA ASP A 53 -3.70 6.52 15.88
C ASP A 53 -4.27 7.15 14.61
N LEU A 54 -3.83 8.36 14.27
CA LEU A 54 -4.25 9.03 13.04
C LEU A 54 -3.85 8.23 11.79
N CYS A 55 -2.65 7.68 11.79
CA CYS A 55 -2.16 6.85 10.69
C CYS A 55 -2.88 5.50 10.63
N GLY A 56 -3.15 4.88 11.77
CA GLY A 56 -3.90 3.63 11.86
C GLY A 56 -5.30 3.77 11.26
N VAL A 57 -6.07 4.74 11.75
CA VAL A 57 -7.41 5.03 11.23
C VAL A 57 -7.35 5.37 9.74
N GLY A 58 -6.36 6.18 9.34
CA GLY A 58 -6.16 6.52 7.93
C GLY A 58 -5.85 5.31 7.05
N ALA A 59 -5.00 4.39 7.51
CA ALA A 59 -4.65 3.17 6.80
C ALA A 59 -5.85 2.23 6.66
N ALA A 60 -6.59 1.98 7.74
CA ALA A 60 -7.76 1.11 7.73
C ALA A 60 -8.85 1.62 6.77
N ARG A 61 -9.12 2.92 6.81
CA ARG A 61 -10.11 3.58 5.97
C ARG A 61 -9.69 3.61 4.50
N THR A 62 -8.41 3.92 4.25
CA THR A 62 -7.81 3.86 2.91
C THR A 62 -7.88 2.45 2.34
N PHE A 63 -7.56 1.44 3.15
CA PHE A 63 -7.66 0.04 2.75
C PHE A 63 -9.10 -0.29 2.33
N LEU A 64 -10.11 -0.07 3.17
CA LEU A 64 -11.48 -0.41 2.81
C LEU A 64 -11.97 0.33 1.56
N ARG A 65 -11.55 1.58 1.36
CA ARG A 65 -11.85 2.37 0.16
C ARG A 65 -11.20 1.79 -1.10
N GLU A 66 -9.89 1.66 -1.09
CA GLU A 66 -9.11 1.31 -2.29
C GLU A 66 -9.33 -0.13 -2.73
N THR A 67 -9.62 -1.01 -1.77
CA THR A 67 -9.94 -2.42 -2.00
C THR A 67 -11.38 -2.65 -2.46
N LYS A 68 -12.18 -1.57 -2.52
CA LYS A 68 -13.64 -1.59 -2.73
C LYS A 68 -14.39 -2.43 -1.69
N GLY A 69 -13.84 -2.56 -0.49
CA GLY A 69 -14.55 -3.13 0.65
C GLY A 69 -15.69 -2.23 1.15
N ARG A 70 -15.55 -0.91 0.98
CA ARG A 70 -16.59 0.11 1.23
C ARG A 70 -16.49 1.26 0.22
N THR A 71 -17.62 1.87 -0.07
CA THR A 71 -17.75 3.10 -0.84
C THR A 71 -17.50 4.33 0.05
N ASP A 72 -17.17 5.47 -0.56
CA ASP A 72 -16.97 6.73 0.18
C ASP A 72 -18.22 7.13 0.99
N ALA A 73 -19.43 6.86 0.50
CA ALA A 73 -20.68 7.15 1.20
C ALA A 73 -20.90 6.23 2.43
N GLU A 74 -20.61 4.93 2.31
CA GLU A 74 -20.66 4.02 3.46
C GLU A 74 -19.61 4.41 4.50
N LEU A 75 -18.40 4.70 4.03
CA LEU A 75 -17.31 5.19 4.84
C LEU A 75 -17.69 6.47 5.59
N GLN A 76 -18.39 7.42 4.98
CA GLN A 76 -18.86 8.65 5.64
C GLN A 76 -19.87 8.39 6.76
N ALA A 77 -20.63 7.30 6.68
CA ALA A 77 -21.57 6.93 7.73
C ALA A 77 -20.92 6.21 8.92
N MET A 78 -19.69 5.69 8.74
CA MET A 78 -19.01 4.84 9.72
C MET A 78 -18.15 5.66 10.71
N THR A 79 -18.21 5.26 11.98
CA THR A 79 -17.22 5.67 13.00
C THR A 79 -15.88 4.98 12.77
N ASP A 80 -14.82 5.43 13.45
CA ASP A 80 -13.51 4.78 13.35
C ASP A 80 -13.56 3.32 13.88
N ASP A 81 -14.37 3.07 14.93
CA ASP A 81 -14.61 1.72 15.45
C ASP A 81 -15.35 0.82 14.45
N ASP A 82 -16.33 1.37 13.70
CA ASP A 82 -17.03 0.62 12.65
C ASP A 82 -16.07 0.22 11.52
N VAL A 83 -15.16 1.12 11.14
CA VAL A 83 -14.11 0.87 10.14
C VAL A 83 -13.19 -0.24 10.63
N ARG A 84 -12.69 -0.13 11.86
CA ARG A 84 -11.82 -1.14 12.47
C ARG A 84 -12.49 -2.52 12.56
N ASN A 85 -13.72 -2.58 13.06
CA ASN A 85 -14.46 -3.84 13.18
C ASN A 85 -14.75 -4.46 11.81
N THR A 86 -15.07 -3.64 10.80
CA THR A 86 -15.23 -4.10 9.42
C THR A 86 -13.94 -4.71 8.89
N LEU A 87 -12.80 -4.08 9.16
CA LEU A 87 -11.50 -4.59 8.75
C LEU A 87 -11.15 -5.91 9.45
N ILE A 88 -11.42 -6.04 10.76
CA ILE A 88 -11.23 -7.29 11.51
C ILE A 88 -12.04 -8.44 10.90
N VAL A 89 -13.31 -8.21 10.56
CA VAL A 89 -14.14 -9.23 9.92
C VAL A 89 -13.56 -9.66 8.57
N ALA A 90 -13.11 -8.69 7.76
CA ALA A 90 -12.45 -8.99 6.48
C ALA A 90 -11.15 -9.78 6.68
N MET A 91 -10.34 -9.42 7.67
CA MET A 91 -9.07 -10.09 7.97
C MET A 91 -9.25 -11.50 8.49
N HIS A 92 -10.28 -11.72 9.32
CA HIS A 92 -10.63 -13.06 9.78
C HIS A 92 -11.03 -13.96 8.61
N ALA A 93 -11.90 -13.46 7.73
CA ALA A 93 -12.33 -14.19 6.54
C ALA A 93 -11.16 -14.48 5.58
N GLN A 94 -10.21 -13.55 5.46
CA GLN A 94 -9.06 -13.67 4.58
C GLN A 94 -8.00 -14.65 5.10
N THR A 95 -7.65 -14.55 6.37
CA THR A 95 -6.45 -15.21 6.91
C THR A 95 -6.77 -16.41 7.79
N GLY A 96 -8.03 -16.57 8.21
CA GLY A 96 -8.41 -17.51 9.25
C GLY A 96 -7.90 -17.13 10.65
N THR A 97 -7.22 -15.99 10.80
CA THR A 97 -6.69 -15.53 12.10
C THR A 97 -7.84 -15.30 13.08
N PRO A 98 -7.78 -15.82 14.33
CA PRO A 98 -8.85 -15.65 15.29
C PRO A 98 -9.14 -14.18 15.59
N VAL A 99 -10.42 -13.81 15.68
CA VAL A 99 -10.85 -12.44 15.99
C VAL A 99 -10.18 -11.85 17.24
N PRO A 100 -10.00 -12.58 18.37
CA PRO A 100 -9.28 -12.04 19.53
C PRO A 100 -7.84 -11.64 19.22
N THR A 101 -7.17 -12.35 18.30
CA THR A 101 -5.80 -12.02 17.87
C THR A 101 -5.81 -10.74 17.03
N LEU A 102 -6.77 -10.63 16.11
CA LEU A 102 -6.94 -9.43 15.26
C LEU A 102 -7.32 -8.19 16.08
N GLN A 103 -8.14 -8.35 17.12
CA GLN A 103 -8.50 -7.26 18.04
C GLN A 103 -7.29 -6.70 18.80
N GLY A 104 -6.27 -7.52 19.03
CA GLY A 104 -5.00 -7.10 19.63
C GLY A 104 -4.05 -6.36 18.68
N MET A 105 -4.34 -6.31 17.37
CA MET A 105 -3.50 -5.63 16.38
C MET A 105 -3.85 -4.14 16.27
N THR A 106 -2.88 -3.29 15.97
CA THR A 106 -3.16 -1.89 15.59
C THR A 106 -3.90 -1.83 14.25
N ASP A 107 -4.60 -0.73 13.97
CA ASP A 107 -5.28 -0.55 12.67
C ASP A 107 -4.31 -0.61 11.50
N LEU A 108 -3.10 -0.09 11.68
CA LEU A 108 -2.04 -0.20 10.69
C LEU A 108 -1.65 -1.67 10.43
N ASN A 109 -1.46 -2.46 11.49
CA ASN A 109 -1.14 -3.88 11.35
C ASN A 109 -2.28 -4.68 10.71
N LEU A 110 -3.53 -4.33 10.99
CA LEU A 110 -4.69 -4.92 10.31
C LEU A 110 -4.70 -4.60 8.81
N ALA A 111 -4.42 -3.35 8.43
CA ALA A 111 -4.35 -2.96 7.03
C ALA A 111 -3.19 -3.66 6.30
N LEU A 112 -2.02 -3.72 6.92
CA LEU A 112 -0.85 -4.44 6.39
C LEU A 112 -1.13 -5.94 6.24
N LEU A 113 -1.77 -6.57 7.23
CA LEU A 113 -2.19 -7.97 7.15
C LEU A 113 -3.09 -8.21 5.93
N GLY A 114 -3.97 -7.27 5.61
CA GLY A 114 -4.85 -7.32 4.45
C GLY A 114 -4.11 -7.28 3.12
N LEU A 115 -2.99 -6.57 3.07
CA LEU A 115 -2.09 -6.51 1.91
C LEU A 115 -1.24 -7.78 1.75
N GLY A 116 -1.06 -8.57 2.81
CA GLY A 116 -0.39 -9.87 2.75
C GLY A 116 0.34 -10.21 4.04
N SER A 117 0.23 -11.46 4.49
CA SER A 117 0.75 -11.93 5.79
C SER A 117 2.01 -12.81 5.70
N ASP A 118 2.43 -13.19 4.49
CA ASP A 118 3.44 -14.21 4.20
C ASP A 118 4.70 -13.64 3.52
N ARG A 119 4.88 -12.32 3.50
CA ARG A 119 5.91 -11.60 2.74
C ARG A 119 5.88 -11.84 1.22
N SER A 120 4.89 -12.56 0.68
CA SER A 120 4.75 -12.67 -0.78
C SER A 120 4.23 -11.37 -1.37
N PHE A 121 3.35 -10.64 -0.67
CA PHE A 121 2.69 -9.40 -1.13
C PHE A 121 1.99 -9.51 -2.50
N ILE A 122 1.85 -10.71 -3.07
CA ILE A 122 1.19 -10.95 -4.36
C ILE A 122 -0.26 -10.43 -4.30
N ARG A 123 -0.97 -10.80 -3.24
CA ARG A 123 -2.33 -10.34 -2.98
C ARG A 123 -2.40 -8.82 -2.89
N GLY A 124 -1.48 -8.20 -2.16
CA GLY A 124 -1.38 -6.76 -2.00
C GLY A 124 -1.15 -6.04 -3.33
N ALA A 125 -0.22 -6.54 -4.16
CA ALA A 125 0.03 -5.98 -5.49
C ALA A 125 -1.22 -6.08 -6.38
N LEU A 126 -1.90 -7.23 -6.39
CA LEU A 126 -3.16 -7.40 -7.14
C LEU A 126 -4.26 -6.46 -6.67
N LEU A 127 -4.35 -6.26 -5.37
CA LEU A 127 -5.40 -5.47 -4.73
C LEU A 127 -5.17 -3.97 -4.89
N VAL A 128 -3.97 -3.48 -4.53
CA VAL A 128 -3.61 -2.05 -4.63
C VAL A 128 -3.50 -1.60 -6.08
N GLY A 129 -3.00 -2.46 -6.97
CA GLY A 129 -2.99 -2.24 -8.42
C GLY A 129 -4.37 -2.29 -9.07
N ARG A 130 -5.43 -2.61 -8.29
CA ARG A 130 -6.81 -2.77 -8.74
C ARG A 130 -6.97 -3.80 -9.86
N PHE A 131 -6.09 -4.80 -9.90
CA PHE A 131 -6.14 -5.91 -10.84
C PHE A 131 -7.18 -6.95 -10.41
N ARG A 132 -7.43 -7.04 -9.10
CA ARG A 132 -8.51 -7.80 -8.49
C ARG A 132 -9.10 -7.04 -7.30
N THR A 133 -10.35 -7.33 -7.02
CA THR A 133 -11.09 -6.88 -5.83
C THR A 133 -10.85 -7.81 -4.65
N MET A 134 -11.14 -7.35 -3.43
CA MET A 134 -11.05 -8.19 -2.24
C MET A 134 -11.93 -9.44 -2.35
N ALA A 135 -13.14 -9.33 -2.89
CA ALA A 135 -14.07 -10.44 -3.07
C ALA A 135 -13.52 -11.49 -4.05
N GLU A 136 -12.96 -11.06 -5.18
CA GLU A 136 -12.31 -11.97 -6.14
C GLU A 136 -11.11 -12.66 -5.50
N LEU A 137 -10.24 -11.92 -4.80
CA LEU A 137 -9.06 -12.49 -4.16
C LEU A 137 -9.42 -13.46 -3.01
N LEU A 138 -10.55 -13.28 -2.32
CA LEU A 138 -11.03 -14.25 -1.33
C LEU A 138 -11.50 -15.58 -1.98
N ALA A 139 -11.96 -15.53 -3.22
CA ALA A 139 -12.40 -16.71 -3.97
C ALA A 139 -11.25 -17.42 -4.73
N MET A 140 -10.08 -16.78 -4.83
CA MET A 140 -8.93 -17.30 -5.57
C MET A 140 -7.99 -18.09 -4.67
N SER A 141 -7.47 -19.22 -5.19
CA SER A 141 -6.36 -19.93 -4.54
C SER A 141 -5.07 -19.09 -4.57
N ALA A 142 -4.09 -19.43 -3.74
CA ALA A 142 -2.78 -18.78 -3.77
C ALA A 142 -2.08 -18.92 -5.14
N GLU A 143 -2.23 -20.07 -5.78
CA GLU A 143 -1.70 -20.32 -7.12
C GLU A 143 -2.39 -19.46 -8.20
N ASP A 144 -3.72 -19.29 -8.12
CA ASP A 144 -4.46 -18.41 -9.03
C ASP A 144 -4.04 -16.95 -8.86
N GLN A 145 -3.80 -16.51 -7.62
CA GLN A 145 -3.29 -15.17 -7.32
C GLN A 145 -1.89 -14.99 -7.92
N ARG A 146 -0.98 -15.95 -7.71
CA ARG A 146 0.37 -15.94 -8.28
C ARG A 146 0.33 -15.85 -9.81
N ASN A 147 -0.41 -16.75 -10.47
CA ASN A 147 -0.53 -16.78 -11.93
C ASN A 147 -1.18 -15.50 -12.49
N THR A 148 -2.16 -14.95 -11.79
CA THR A 148 -2.77 -13.67 -12.17
C THR A 148 -1.76 -12.52 -12.12
N LEU A 149 -0.93 -12.46 -11.08
CA LEU A 149 0.09 -11.41 -10.99
C LEU A 149 1.14 -11.58 -12.09
N ILE A 150 1.61 -12.80 -12.35
CA ILE A 150 2.53 -13.12 -13.46
C ILE A 150 2.01 -12.58 -14.80
N VAL A 151 0.77 -12.90 -15.16
CA VAL A 151 0.17 -12.44 -16.43
C VAL A 151 0.03 -10.92 -16.45
N THR A 152 -0.32 -10.33 -15.31
CA THR A 152 -0.46 -8.87 -15.19
C THR A 152 0.87 -8.16 -15.42
N LEU A 153 1.95 -8.61 -14.77
CA LEU A 153 3.28 -8.00 -14.91
C LEU A 153 3.82 -8.17 -16.34
N ALA A 154 3.66 -9.35 -16.95
CA ALA A 154 4.04 -9.56 -18.35
C ALA A 154 3.22 -8.68 -19.32
N GLY A 155 1.97 -8.35 -18.98
CA GLY A 155 1.13 -7.46 -19.78
C GLY A 155 1.50 -5.97 -19.68
N LEU A 156 2.12 -5.57 -18.57
CA LEU A 156 2.45 -4.19 -18.21
C LEU A 156 3.95 -3.88 -18.23
N SER A 157 4.80 -4.83 -18.61
CA SER A 157 6.25 -4.66 -18.75
C SER A 157 6.72 -5.18 -20.11
N ASN A 158 8.02 -5.05 -20.38
CA ASN A 158 8.65 -5.66 -21.56
C ASN A 158 9.13 -7.10 -21.31
N GLN A 159 8.91 -7.65 -20.10
CA GLN A 159 9.38 -8.99 -19.73
C GLN A 159 8.33 -10.07 -20.07
N PRO A 160 8.77 -11.27 -20.51
CA PRO A 160 7.85 -12.35 -20.85
C PRO A 160 7.28 -13.03 -19.60
N VAL A 161 6.16 -13.75 -19.76
CA VAL A 161 5.56 -14.59 -18.69
C VAL A 161 6.57 -15.54 -18.06
N SER A 162 7.43 -16.18 -18.85
CA SER A 162 8.44 -17.13 -18.37
C SER A 162 9.45 -16.52 -17.41
N HIS A 163 9.74 -15.23 -17.55
CA HIS A 163 10.64 -14.51 -16.66
C HIS A 163 10.03 -14.40 -15.25
N TYR A 164 8.77 -13.95 -15.14
CA TYR A 164 8.07 -13.86 -13.86
C TYR A 164 7.73 -15.22 -13.24
N GLN A 165 7.48 -16.24 -14.07
CA GLN A 165 7.25 -17.61 -13.59
C GLN A 165 8.46 -18.18 -12.83
N ALA A 166 9.68 -17.78 -13.20
CA ALA A 166 10.91 -18.24 -12.57
C ALA A 166 11.20 -17.60 -11.20
N MET A 167 10.50 -16.53 -10.83
CA MET A 167 10.70 -15.82 -9.56
C MET A 167 10.11 -16.57 -8.37
N SER A 168 10.67 -16.39 -7.17
CA SER A 168 9.98 -16.80 -5.93
C SER A 168 8.71 -15.97 -5.71
N ASP A 169 7.81 -16.39 -4.83
CA ASP A 169 6.62 -15.60 -4.48
C ASP A 169 6.98 -14.21 -3.90
N GLN A 170 8.01 -14.16 -3.05
CA GLN A 170 8.50 -12.92 -2.47
C GLN A 170 9.05 -11.97 -3.55
N THR A 171 9.91 -12.48 -4.45
CA THR A 171 10.47 -11.66 -5.53
C THR A 171 9.38 -11.18 -6.48
N LEU A 172 8.42 -12.06 -6.82
CA LEU A 172 7.31 -11.73 -7.70
C LEU A 172 6.41 -10.64 -7.13
N GLY A 173 6.02 -10.73 -5.86
CA GLY A 173 5.20 -9.68 -5.27
C GLY A 173 5.97 -8.40 -4.99
N GLY A 174 7.28 -8.47 -4.73
CA GLY A 174 8.16 -7.30 -4.74
C GLY A 174 8.19 -6.58 -6.10
N ALA A 175 8.37 -7.33 -7.19
CA ALA A 175 8.28 -6.78 -8.55
C ALA A 175 6.90 -6.19 -8.84
N GLY A 176 5.83 -6.86 -8.38
CA GLY A 176 4.46 -6.35 -8.50
C GLY A 176 4.22 -5.07 -7.72
N ALA A 177 4.71 -4.99 -6.48
CA ALA A 177 4.59 -3.80 -5.66
C ALA A 177 5.34 -2.61 -6.26
N ALA A 178 6.54 -2.83 -6.80
CA ALA A 178 7.32 -1.80 -7.49
C ALA A 178 6.59 -1.24 -8.73
N LEU A 179 6.07 -2.13 -9.59
CA LEU A 179 5.32 -1.71 -10.79
C LEU A 179 4.05 -0.95 -10.41
N VAL A 180 3.28 -1.46 -9.45
CA VAL A 180 2.05 -0.83 -8.95
C VAL A 180 2.35 0.54 -8.36
N PHE A 181 3.41 0.67 -7.57
CA PHE A 181 3.81 1.95 -7.02
C PHE A 181 4.09 2.99 -8.11
N LEU A 182 4.92 2.68 -9.12
CA LEU A 182 5.20 3.62 -10.20
C LEU A 182 3.93 4.02 -10.97
N ARG A 183 3.04 3.05 -11.21
CA ARG A 183 1.78 3.25 -11.91
C ARG A 183 0.79 4.12 -11.13
N GLU A 184 0.58 3.78 -9.86
CA GLU A 184 -0.47 4.39 -9.05
C GLU A 184 -0.05 5.73 -8.46
N ALA A 185 1.25 5.91 -8.18
CA ALA A 185 1.83 7.21 -7.85
C ALA A 185 1.94 8.16 -9.06
N LYS A 186 1.54 7.70 -10.26
CA LYS A 186 1.59 8.45 -11.53
C LYS A 186 3.00 8.88 -11.93
N ILE A 187 4.00 8.09 -11.55
CA ILE A 187 5.40 8.26 -11.94
C ILE A 187 5.60 7.75 -13.38
N ARG A 188 4.93 6.65 -13.73
CA ARG A 188 4.88 6.09 -15.08
C ARG A 188 3.45 5.71 -15.45
N ASP A 189 3.11 5.86 -16.73
CA ASP A 189 1.87 5.34 -17.29
C ASP A 189 2.07 3.92 -17.85
N ASP A 190 0.96 3.28 -18.24
CA ASP A 190 0.98 1.89 -18.72
C ASP A 190 1.82 1.73 -20.01
N ALA A 191 1.91 2.78 -20.84
CA ALA A 191 2.72 2.75 -22.06
C ALA A 191 4.21 2.79 -21.75
N ALA A 192 4.63 3.66 -20.82
CA ALA A 192 6.00 3.74 -20.35
C ALA A 192 6.41 2.46 -19.62
N LEU A 193 5.55 1.93 -18.72
CA LEU A 193 5.81 0.68 -18.02
C LEU A 193 6.00 -0.49 -18.98
N LYS A 194 5.20 -0.55 -20.06
CA LYS A 194 5.30 -1.62 -21.06
C LYS A 194 6.62 -1.62 -21.86
N ALA A 195 7.35 -0.51 -21.85
CA ALA A 195 8.69 -0.42 -22.44
C ALA A 195 9.80 -0.79 -21.44
N MET A 196 9.48 -0.92 -20.14
CA MET A 196 10.45 -1.12 -19.05
C MET A 196 10.57 -2.60 -18.68
N SER A 197 11.80 -3.02 -18.36
CA SER A 197 12.05 -4.28 -17.66
C SER A 197 11.71 -4.15 -16.17
N ASP A 198 11.62 -5.27 -15.47
CA ASP A 198 11.48 -5.29 -14.01
C ASP A 198 12.69 -4.61 -13.32
N ASP A 199 13.90 -4.75 -13.88
CA ASP A 199 15.08 -4.01 -13.45
C ASP A 199 14.94 -2.49 -13.66
N ASP A 200 14.42 -2.05 -14.80
CA ASP A 200 14.15 -0.62 -15.06
C ASP A 200 13.11 -0.06 -14.08
N VAL A 201 12.07 -0.86 -13.78
CA VAL A 201 11.05 -0.54 -12.78
C VAL A 201 11.69 -0.41 -11.40
N ARG A 202 12.53 -1.37 -10.98
CA ARG A 202 13.24 -1.32 -9.69
C ARG A 202 14.17 -0.11 -9.61
N ASN A 203 14.97 0.14 -10.64
CA ASN A 203 15.89 1.28 -10.66
C ASN A 203 15.14 2.62 -10.59
N THR A 204 14.02 2.73 -11.31
CA THR A 204 13.16 3.92 -11.22
C THR A 204 12.59 4.06 -9.82
N MET A 205 12.09 2.98 -9.22
CA MET A 205 11.59 3.00 -7.84
C MET A 205 12.65 3.43 -6.83
N ILE A 206 13.90 2.99 -6.98
CA ILE A 206 15.02 3.40 -6.10
C ILE A 206 15.27 4.91 -6.19
N VAL A 207 15.34 5.44 -7.41
CA VAL A 207 15.54 6.90 -7.62
C VAL A 207 14.40 7.68 -7.00
N GLU A 208 13.16 7.23 -7.21
CA GLU A 208 11.99 7.88 -6.65
C GLU A 208 11.99 7.78 -5.13
N ALA A 209 12.31 6.60 -4.56
CA ALA A 209 12.42 6.37 -3.12
C ALA A 209 13.41 7.34 -2.47
N GLN A 210 14.62 7.44 -3.00
CA GLN A 210 15.64 8.36 -2.51
C GLN A 210 15.15 9.82 -2.50
N GLN A 211 14.44 10.23 -3.56
CA GLN A 211 13.87 11.58 -3.61
C GLN A 211 12.77 11.81 -2.56
N GLN A 212 12.03 10.77 -2.14
CA GLN A 212 10.93 10.94 -1.18
C GLN A 212 11.38 10.99 0.26
N THR A 213 12.34 10.13 0.62
CA THR A 213 12.72 9.91 2.01
C THR A 213 13.51 11.10 2.55
N ASN A 214 14.03 11.96 1.66
CA ASN A 214 14.94 13.07 1.97
C ASN A 214 16.06 12.60 2.93
N THR A 215 16.42 11.33 2.82
CA THR A 215 17.47 10.69 3.60
C THR A 215 18.80 11.05 2.95
N ASP A 216 19.80 11.37 3.75
CA ASP A 216 21.20 11.43 3.28
C ASP A 216 21.72 10.05 2.82
N GLU A 217 20.89 9.01 2.90
CA GLU A 217 21.21 7.66 2.46
C GLU A 217 21.51 7.62 0.95
N PRO A 218 22.67 7.06 0.55
CA PRO A 218 23.07 6.97 -0.84
C PRO A 218 22.19 5.97 -1.61
N VAL A 219 22.20 6.05 -2.94
CA VAL A 219 21.52 5.07 -3.82
C VAL A 219 21.90 3.62 -3.46
N ASP A 220 23.16 3.40 -3.10
CA ASP A 220 23.71 2.09 -2.74
C ASP A 220 23.00 1.47 -1.53
N PHE A 221 22.48 2.29 -0.59
CA PHE A 221 21.65 1.80 0.52
C PHE A 221 20.39 1.11 -0.01
N PHE A 222 19.64 1.80 -0.88
CA PHE A 222 18.41 1.27 -1.47
C PHE A 222 18.67 0.10 -2.41
N GLN A 223 19.82 0.06 -3.10
CA GLN A 223 20.19 -1.08 -3.94
C GLN A 223 20.36 -2.37 -3.14
N GLY A 224 20.80 -2.28 -1.88
CA GLY A 224 20.95 -3.41 -0.97
C GLY A 224 19.64 -3.97 -0.41
N LEU A 225 18.51 -3.26 -0.58
CA LEU A 225 17.20 -3.63 -0.05
C LEU A 225 16.38 -4.44 -1.06
N ASP A 226 15.50 -5.32 -0.60
CA ASP A 226 14.55 -5.94 -1.51
C ASP A 226 13.47 -4.93 -1.95
N ASN A 227 12.68 -5.27 -2.98
CA ASN A 227 11.66 -4.34 -3.48
C ASN A 227 10.60 -4.00 -2.42
N LEU A 228 10.29 -4.94 -1.52
CA LEU A 228 9.26 -4.74 -0.50
C LEU A 228 9.75 -3.83 0.61
N ASP A 229 11.01 -3.96 1.01
CA ASP A 229 11.68 -3.06 1.94
C ASP A 229 11.65 -1.62 1.43
N ILE A 230 11.99 -1.41 0.15
CA ILE A 230 11.91 -0.08 -0.49
C ILE A 230 10.47 0.45 -0.50
N ILE A 231 9.49 -0.40 -0.83
CA ILE A 231 8.07 -0.02 -0.83
C ILE A 231 7.59 0.37 0.57
N GLN A 232 7.98 -0.38 1.60
CA GLN A 232 7.64 -0.05 2.98
C GLN A 232 8.22 1.31 3.37
N ILE A 233 9.47 1.58 2.99
CA ILE A 233 10.13 2.87 3.22
C ILE A 233 9.37 4.03 2.52
N VAL A 234 9.02 3.92 1.25
CA VAL A 234 8.29 4.99 0.54
C VAL A 234 6.86 5.18 1.06
N LEU A 235 6.27 4.13 1.63
CA LEU A 235 5.00 4.20 2.36
C LEU A 235 5.17 4.69 3.82
N GLY A 236 6.37 5.11 4.21
CA GLY A 236 6.66 5.75 5.48
C GLY A 236 6.89 4.79 6.65
N ALA A 237 7.08 3.49 6.42
CA ALA A 237 7.61 2.59 7.44
C ALA A 237 9.07 2.92 7.73
N ASP A 238 9.46 2.90 9.00
CA ASP A 238 10.85 3.19 9.38
C ASP A 238 11.77 2.07 8.87
N ALA A 239 12.84 2.46 8.16
CA ALA A 239 13.88 1.53 7.70
C ALA A 239 14.53 0.75 8.87
N LEU A 240 14.47 1.31 10.09
CA LEU A 240 14.99 0.73 11.33
C LEU A 240 14.17 -0.45 11.88
N VAL A 241 13.03 -0.80 11.28
CA VAL A 241 12.22 -1.98 11.65
C VAL A 241 12.54 -3.18 10.74
N LEU A 242 13.42 -3.00 9.74
CA LEU A 242 13.71 -4.02 8.72
C LEU A 242 14.94 -4.91 9.02
N HIS A 243 15.54 -4.76 10.21
CA HIS A 243 16.65 -5.60 10.70
C HIS A 243 16.41 -6.11 12.12
#